data_AF-A0A3D5I2U2-F1
#
_entry.id   AF-A0A3D5I2U2-F1
#
_cell.length_a   1.000
_cell.length_b   1.000
_cell.length_c   1.000
_cell.angle_alpha   90.00
_cell.angle_beta   90.00
_cell.angle_gamma   90.00
#
_symmetry.space_group_name_H-M   'P 1'
#
loop_
_entity.id
_entity.type
_entity.pdbx_description
1 polymer ?
#
loop_
_entity_poly.entity_id
_entity_poly.type
_entity_poly.pdbx_seq_one_letter_code
_entity_poly.pdbx_strand_id
1 'polypeptide(L)'
;MIDVNIDGADLILETDGEAALAWEAESGDQFYGFSCGENLTFDGVADVFGKANTAGAIAIGPDTTSTGGTVIGAFSKVGKGVALGEAVDVDGAGSVGVGLGAVVKGNGSAAIGLGAVANGTRALAMGTAAVADGDGAVAIGR
;
A
#
# COMPACT_ATOMS: atom_id res chain seq x y z
N MET A 1 31.66 0.44 -4.52
CA MET A 1 30.84 -0.70 -4.08
C MET A 1 31.74 -1.58 -3.23
N ILE A 2 31.33 -1.91 -2.00
CA ILE A 2 32.06 -2.85 -1.15
C ILE A 2 31.29 -4.16 -1.24
N ASP A 3 31.95 -5.22 -1.67
CA ASP A 3 31.36 -6.56 -1.64
C ASP A 3 31.31 -7.04 -0.19
N VAL A 4 30.10 -7.20 0.34
CA VAL A 4 29.87 -7.77 1.67
C VAL A 4 29.56 -9.26 1.48
N ASN A 5 30.50 -10.13 1.84
CA ASN A 5 30.29 -11.58 1.83
C ASN A 5 29.63 -12.03 3.15
N ILE A 6 28.44 -12.62 3.06
CA ILE A 6 27.65 -13.12 4.20
C ILE A 6 27.60 -14.66 4.28
N ASP A 7 28.58 -15.38 3.70
CA ASP A 7 28.61 -16.84 3.68
C ASP A 7 28.47 -17.46 5.08
N GLY A 8 27.30 -18.05 5.35
CA GLY A 8 26.93 -18.66 6.63
C GLY A 8 26.49 -17.70 7.74
N ALA A 9 26.26 -16.42 7.45
CA ALA A 9 25.82 -15.41 8.43
C ALA A 9 24.45 -14.81 8.08
N ASP A 10 23.68 -14.44 9.10
CA ASP A 10 22.45 -13.66 8.93
C ASP A 10 22.79 -12.17 8.72
N LEU A 11 22.14 -11.54 7.74
CA LEU A 11 22.22 -10.08 7.54
C LEU A 11 21.05 -9.40 8.26
N ILE A 12 21.35 -8.63 9.31
CA ILE A 12 20.38 -7.79 10.03
C ILE A 12 20.74 -6.33 9.77
N LEU A 13 19.78 -5.55 9.27
CA LEU A 13 19.89 -4.11 9.11
C LEU A 13 19.06 -3.41 10.20
N GLU A 14 19.74 -2.87 11.20
CA GLU A 14 19.13 -2.02 12.22
C GLU A 14 19.23 -0.56 11.77
N THR A 15 18.09 0.11 11.68
CA THR A 15 18.00 1.51 11.25
C THR A 15 17.05 2.26 12.18
N ASP A 16 17.23 3.57 12.31
CA ASP A 16 16.40 4.41 13.17
C ASP A 16 15.02 4.75 12.55
N GLY A 17 14.61 4.07 11.46
CA GLY A 17 13.29 4.23 10.84
C GLY A 17 13.25 4.08 9.32
N GLU A 18 14.41 4.07 8.66
CA GLU A 18 14.52 4.04 7.20
C GLU A 18 15.54 2.97 6.78
N ALA A 19 15.09 1.96 6.03
CA ALA A 19 15.95 0.95 5.45
C ALA A 19 15.59 0.75 3.98
N ALA A 20 16.61 0.63 3.13
CA ALA A 20 16.44 0.31 1.73
C ALA A 20 17.54 -0.67 1.30
N LEU A 21 17.13 -1.78 0.71
CA LEU A 21 17.98 -2.74 0.02
C LEU A 21 17.74 -2.57 -1.47
N ALA A 22 18.79 -2.39 -2.26
CA ALA A 22 18.70 -2.42 -3.71
C ALA A 22 19.81 -3.29 -4.30
N TRP A 23 19.51 -3.94 -5.43
CA TRP A 23 20.47 -4.65 -6.25
C TRP A 23 20.25 -4.32 -7.72
N GLU A 24 21.34 -4.30 -8.48
CA GLU A 24 21.32 -4.01 -9.91
C GLU A 24 20.91 -5.27 -10.69
N ALA A 25 20.12 -5.10 -11.74
CA ALA A 25 19.88 -6.19 -12.69
C ALA A 25 21.18 -6.54 -13.41
N GLU A 26 21.33 -7.80 -13.83
CA GLU A 26 22.50 -8.23 -14.62
C GLU A 26 22.71 -7.40 -15.91
N SER A 27 21.65 -6.78 -16.44
CA SER A 27 21.72 -5.91 -17.61
C SER A 27 22.27 -4.50 -17.33
N GLY A 28 22.35 -4.08 -16.05
CA GLY A 28 22.81 -2.73 -15.64
C GLY A 28 21.80 -1.59 -15.83
N ASP A 29 20.65 -1.88 -16.43
CA ASP A 29 19.68 -0.84 -16.85
C ASP A 29 18.60 -0.53 -15.79
N GLN A 30 18.52 -1.33 -14.71
CA GLN A 30 17.47 -1.20 -13.68
C GLN A 30 17.94 -1.72 -12.31
N PHE A 31 17.34 -1.20 -11.26
CA PHE A 31 17.51 -1.66 -9.88
C PHE A 31 16.23 -2.33 -9.37
N TYR A 32 16.40 -3.34 -8.53
CA TYR A 32 15.35 -3.98 -7.74
C TYR A 32 15.61 -3.73 -6.26
N GLY A 33 14.61 -3.83 -5.39
CA GLY A 33 14.84 -3.57 -3.98
C GLY A 33 13.65 -3.81 -3.05
N PHE A 34 13.90 -3.68 -1.75
CA PHE A 34 12.91 -3.61 -0.69
C PHE A 34 13.21 -2.41 0.19
N SER A 35 12.19 -1.66 0.61
CA SER A 35 12.40 -0.55 1.53
C SER A 35 11.26 -0.36 2.52
N CYS A 36 11.56 0.32 3.62
CA CYS A 36 10.62 0.83 4.60
C CYS A 36 11.12 2.17 5.15
N GLY A 37 10.22 3.12 5.39
CA GLY A 37 10.57 4.47 5.88
C GLY A 37 9.97 5.60 5.04
N GLU A 38 10.38 6.84 5.31
CA GLU A 38 9.93 8.05 4.59
C GLU A 38 10.96 8.51 3.54
N ASN A 39 10.52 9.08 2.41
CA ASN A 39 11.35 9.80 1.42
C ASN A 39 12.62 9.08 0.90
N LEU A 40 12.57 7.77 0.71
CA LEU A 40 13.69 7.00 0.14
C LEU A 40 13.77 7.19 -1.38
N THR A 41 14.52 8.20 -1.83
CA THR A 41 14.87 8.39 -3.24
C THR A 41 16.13 7.61 -3.58
N PHE A 42 16.04 6.64 -4.49
CA PHE A 42 17.22 6.05 -5.14
C PHE A 42 17.65 6.94 -6.31
N ASP A 43 18.96 7.16 -6.46
CA ASP A 43 19.56 8.02 -7.49
C ASP A 43 18.97 7.75 -8.89
N GLY A 44 18.10 8.65 -9.35
CA GLY A 44 17.50 8.61 -10.69
C GLY A 44 16.32 7.64 -10.90
N VAL A 45 15.90 6.84 -9.92
CA VAL A 45 14.74 5.94 -10.04
C VAL A 45 13.58 6.49 -9.21
N ALA A 46 12.58 7.04 -9.90
CA ALA A 46 11.38 7.61 -9.28
C ALA A 46 10.66 6.57 -8.40
N ASP A 47 10.33 6.98 -7.16
CA ASP A 47 9.52 6.30 -6.13
C ASP A 47 9.10 4.87 -6.51
N VAL A 48 10.00 3.90 -6.42
CA VAL A 48 9.61 2.48 -6.61
C VAL A 48 8.74 2.00 -5.43
N PHE A 49 8.74 2.76 -4.32
CA PHE A 49 8.19 2.34 -3.03
C PHE A 49 7.23 3.36 -2.43
N GLY A 50 6.39 2.89 -1.51
CA GLY A 50 5.38 3.69 -0.84
C GLY A 50 5.88 4.36 0.42
N LYS A 51 5.17 5.38 0.89
CA LYS A 51 5.43 6.11 2.14
C LYS A 51 4.73 5.43 3.31
N ALA A 52 5.47 4.95 4.30
CA ALA A 52 4.92 4.34 5.52
C ALA A 52 5.11 5.28 6.72
N ASN A 53 4.13 6.15 7.00
CA ASN A 53 4.23 7.30 7.91
C ASN A 53 4.17 6.95 9.41
N THR A 54 3.98 5.68 9.78
CA THR A 54 3.85 5.28 11.19
C THR A 54 4.46 3.90 11.43
N ALA A 55 4.90 3.63 12.65
CA ALA A 55 5.35 2.29 13.05
C ALA A 55 4.27 1.23 12.75
N GLY A 56 4.68 0.15 12.06
CA GLY A 56 3.79 -0.94 11.64
C GLY A 56 3.00 -0.68 10.35
N ALA A 57 3.15 0.48 9.72
CA ALA A 57 2.63 0.71 8.37
C ALA A 57 3.46 -0.06 7.34
N ILE A 58 2.78 -0.63 6.33
CA ILE A 58 3.40 -1.25 5.16
C ILE A 58 2.93 -0.47 3.94
N ALA A 59 3.85 -0.01 3.11
CA ALA A 59 3.55 0.68 1.86
C ALA A 59 4.44 0.16 0.73
N ILE A 60 3.85 -0.52 -0.24
CA ILE A 60 4.54 -1.17 -1.35
C ILE A 60 4.03 -0.58 -2.67
N GLY A 61 4.96 -0.04 -3.46
CA GLY A 61 4.74 0.49 -4.80
C GLY A 61 4.56 2.02 -4.86
N PRO A 62 4.67 2.60 -6.06
CA PRO A 62 4.91 4.02 -6.29
C PRO A 62 3.79 4.90 -5.75
N ASP A 63 4.14 6.03 -5.17
CA ASP A 63 3.19 7.05 -4.69
C ASP A 63 2.11 6.52 -3.73
N THR A 64 2.34 5.36 -3.10
CA THR A 64 1.43 4.88 -2.06
C THR A 64 1.74 5.56 -0.74
N THR A 65 0.74 5.73 0.14
CA THR A 65 0.92 6.29 1.47
C THR A 65 0.10 5.50 2.49
N SER A 66 0.77 4.95 3.51
CA SER A 66 0.14 4.28 4.65
C SER A 66 0.41 5.03 5.94
N THR A 67 -0.63 5.29 6.73
CA THR A 67 -0.57 5.94 8.06
C THR A 67 -1.08 4.99 9.15
N GLY A 68 -0.62 3.74 9.11
CA GLY A 68 -0.93 2.71 10.11
C GLY A 68 -1.70 1.51 9.57
N GLY A 69 -1.71 1.33 8.25
CA GLY A 69 -2.30 0.18 7.56
C GLY A 69 -1.33 -0.50 6.62
N THR A 70 -1.88 -1.30 5.72
CA THR A 70 -1.12 -1.98 4.66
C THR A 70 -1.61 -1.49 3.31
N VAL A 71 -0.73 -0.96 2.47
CA VAL A 71 -1.02 -0.62 1.08
C VAL A 71 -0.05 -1.33 0.14
N ILE A 72 -0.59 -1.91 -0.92
CA ILE A 72 0.18 -2.53 -2.01
C ILE A 72 -0.43 -2.08 -3.34
N GLY A 73 0.34 -1.38 -4.17
CA GLY A 73 -0.08 -0.94 -5.49
C GLY A 73 0.56 0.39 -5.89
N ALA A 74 -0.21 1.28 -6.50
CA ALA A 74 0.29 2.57 -6.98
C ALA A 74 -0.70 3.70 -6.67
N PHE A 75 -0.22 4.89 -6.30
CA PHE A 75 -1.07 6.07 -6.05
C PHE A 75 -2.18 5.86 -4.99
N SER A 76 -1.99 4.88 -4.09
CA SER A 76 -3.01 4.45 -3.13
C SER A 76 -2.74 5.00 -1.74
N LYS A 77 -3.79 5.37 -1.01
CA LYS A 77 -3.70 5.92 0.35
C LYS A 77 -4.49 5.06 1.33
N VAL A 78 -3.87 4.74 2.46
CA VAL A 78 -4.52 4.02 3.56
C VAL A 78 -4.23 4.70 4.90
N GLY A 79 -5.27 4.90 5.70
CA GLY A 79 -5.15 5.29 7.10
C GLY A 79 -4.79 4.09 7.97
N LYS A 80 -5.82 3.44 8.54
CA LYS A 80 -5.70 2.25 9.41
C LYS A 80 -6.49 1.08 8.83
N GLY A 81 -6.14 0.65 7.63
CA GLY A 81 -6.88 -0.39 6.91
C GLY A 81 -5.97 -1.20 5.99
N VAL A 82 -6.57 -1.81 4.98
CA VAL A 82 -5.84 -2.53 3.92
C VAL A 82 -6.28 -2.00 2.56
N ALA A 83 -5.32 -1.64 1.72
CA ALA A 83 -5.53 -1.18 0.35
C ALA A 83 -4.71 -2.04 -0.62
N LEU A 84 -5.35 -2.63 -1.63
CA LEU A 84 -4.70 -3.46 -2.66
C LEU A 84 -5.12 -3.02 -4.06
N GLY A 85 -4.19 -2.46 -4.84
CA GLY A 85 -4.45 -1.98 -6.19
C GLY A 85 -3.96 -0.55 -6.43
N GLU A 86 -4.32 -0.01 -7.59
CA GLU A 86 -3.97 1.34 -8.01
C GLU A 86 -5.08 2.34 -7.64
N ALA A 87 -4.70 3.54 -7.18
CA ALA A 87 -5.61 4.62 -6.82
C ALA A 87 -6.70 4.23 -5.79
N VAL A 88 -6.35 3.34 -4.85
CA VAL A 88 -7.24 2.90 -3.77
C VAL A 88 -7.17 3.91 -2.62
N ASP A 89 -8.32 4.36 -2.14
CA ASP A 89 -8.43 5.35 -1.05
C ASP A 89 -9.23 4.81 0.14
N VAL A 90 -8.53 4.49 1.23
CA VAL A 90 -9.08 3.84 2.43
C VAL A 90 -8.89 4.77 3.63
N ASP A 91 -9.93 5.55 3.91
CA ASP A 91 -9.99 6.45 5.07
C ASP A 91 -10.60 5.77 6.31
N GLY A 92 -11.50 4.81 6.11
CA GLY A 92 -12.17 4.11 7.20
C GLY A 92 -11.20 3.32 8.08
N ALA A 93 -11.30 3.45 9.41
CA ALA A 93 -10.51 2.64 10.32
C ALA A 93 -10.97 1.18 10.30
N GLY A 94 -10.02 0.24 10.27
CA GLY A 94 -10.26 -1.21 10.20
C GLY A 94 -10.96 -1.66 8.91
N SER A 95 -10.79 -0.91 7.82
CA SER A 95 -11.53 -1.12 6.57
C SER A 95 -10.64 -1.66 5.45
N VAL A 96 -11.24 -2.19 4.38
CA VAL A 96 -10.54 -2.91 3.30
C VAL A 96 -10.97 -2.40 1.92
N GLY A 97 -10.03 -1.89 1.14
CA GLY A 97 -10.22 -1.49 -0.25
C GLY A 97 -9.41 -2.37 -1.20
N VAL A 98 -10.04 -2.93 -2.23
CA VAL A 98 -9.37 -3.78 -3.22
C VAL A 98 -9.86 -3.47 -4.63
N GLY A 99 -8.95 -3.18 -5.56
CA GLY A 99 -9.24 -2.93 -6.97
C GLY A 99 -9.02 -1.48 -7.41
N LEU A 100 -8.79 -1.27 -8.70
CA LEU A 100 -8.49 0.06 -9.27
C LEU A 100 -9.56 1.09 -8.88
N GLY A 101 -9.15 2.16 -8.21
CA GLY A 101 -10.05 3.26 -7.84
C GLY A 101 -11.06 2.93 -6.74
N ALA A 102 -10.87 1.86 -5.97
CA ALA A 102 -11.76 1.54 -4.85
C ALA A 102 -11.69 2.60 -3.74
N VAL A 103 -12.84 2.97 -3.18
CA VAL A 103 -12.96 4.02 -2.15
C VAL A 103 -13.70 3.50 -0.93
N VAL A 104 -13.11 3.67 0.25
CA VAL A 104 -13.63 3.18 1.52
C VAL A 104 -13.61 4.30 2.55
N LYS A 105 -14.77 4.89 2.84
CA LYS A 105 -14.91 5.99 3.81
C LYS A 105 -15.48 5.51 5.14
N GLY A 106 -16.27 4.43 5.15
CA GLY A 106 -16.89 3.91 6.35
C GLY A 106 -15.93 3.15 7.26
N ASN A 107 -16.04 3.33 8.57
CA ASN A 107 -15.27 2.52 9.52
C ASN A 107 -15.72 1.05 9.48
N GLY A 108 -14.77 0.12 9.50
CA GLY A 108 -15.03 -1.32 9.41
C GLY A 108 -15.78 -1.76 8.16
N SER A 109 -15.71 -0.96 7.08
CA SER A 109 -16.37 -1.24 5.81
C SER A 109 -15.42 -1.91 4.80
N ALA A 110 -15.95 -2.36 3.67
CA ALA A 110 -15.12 -2.90 2.59
C ALA A 110 -15.64 -2.52 1.21
N ALA A 111 -14.74 -2.11 0.31
CA ALA A 111 -15.02 -1.91 -1.11
C ALA A 111 -14.10 -2.81 -1.95
N ILE A 112 -14.68 -3.73 -2.72
CA ILE A 112 -13.95 -4.75 -3.49
C ILE A 112 -14.43 -4.72 -4.93
N GLY A 113 -13.62 -4.19 -5.85
CA GLY A 113 -13.91 -4.09 -7.28
C GLY A 113 -13.42 -2.77 -7.89
N LEU A 114 -13.39 -2.72 -9.22
CA LEU A 114 -13.00 -1.52 -9.96
C LEU A 114 -13.99 -0.38 -9.69
N GLY A 115 -13.53 0.69 -9.05
CA GLY A 115 -14.34 1.84 -8.66
C GLY A 115 -15.42 1.54 -7.61
N ALA A 116 -15.30 0.46 -6.83
CA ALA A 116 -16.25 0.16 -5.76
C ALA A 116 -16.18 1.22 -4.64
N VAL A 117 -17.31 1.60 -4.05
CA VAL A 117 -17.41 2.65 -3.03
C VAL A 117 -18.20 2.18 -1.82
N ALA A 118 -17.57 2.13 -0.64
CA ALA A 118 -18.22 1.86 0.64
C ALA A 118 -18.17 3.12 1.54
N ASN A 119 -19.26 3.88 1.54
CA ASN A 119 -19.35 5.13 2.30
C ASN A 119 -19.89 4.92 3.72
N GLY A 120 -20.81 3.97 3.91
CA GLY A 120 -21.42 3.71 5.21
C GLY A 120 -20.51 2.96 6.19
N THR A 121 -20.68 3.23 7.48
CA THR A 121 -20.02 2.45 8.54
C THR A 121 -20.46 1.00 8.48
N ARG A 122 -19.50 0.05 8.52
CA ARG A 122 -19.76 -1.39 8.33
C ARG A 122 -20.46 -1.74 7.02
N ALA A 123 -20.37 -0.90 6.00
CA ALA A 123 -20.92 -1.18 4.68
C ALA A 123 -20.05 -2.17 3.89
N LEU A 124 -20.66 -2.86 2.93
CA LEU A 124 -19.97 -3.73 1.97
C LEU A 124 -20.38 -3.34 0.56
N ALA A 125 -19.42 -2.88 -0.25
CA ALA A 125 -19.57 -2.69 -1.69
C ALA A 125 -18.70 -3.72 -2.42
N MET A 126 -19.30 -4.62 -3.19
CA MET A 126 -18.57 -5.67 -3.92
C MET A 126 -19.02 -5.73 -5.38
N GLY A 127 -18.12 -5.55 -6.33
CA GLY A 127 -18.41 -5.51 -7.77
C GLY A 127 -17.94 -4.22 -8.43
N THR A 128 -18.01 -4.16 -9.76
CA THR A 128 -17.55 -2.96 -10.50
C THR A 128 -18.52 -1.82 -10.24
N ALA A 129 -17.99 -0.68 -9.79
CA ALA A 129 -18.77 0.50 -9.44
C ALA A 129 -19.93 0.24 -8.44
N ALA A 130 -19.81 -0.81 -7.60
CA ALA A 130 -20.77 -1.06 -6.52
C ALA A 130 -20.73 0.10 -5.52
N VAL A 131 -21.88 0.59 -5.06
CA VAL A 131 -21.96 1.70 -4.10
C VAL A 131 -22.83 1.32 -2.91
N ALA A 132 -22.24 1.30 -1.72
CA ALA A 132 -22.91 1.05 -0.44
C ALA A 132 -22.87 2.31 0.44
N ASP A 133 -23.90 3.14 0.33
CA ASP A 133 -23.96 4.46 0.99
C ASP A 133 -24.48 4.42 2.43
N GLY A 134 -25.33 3.45 2.76
CA GLY A 134 -25.94 3.36 4.09
C GLY A 134 -25.04 2.66 5.11
N ASP A 135 -25.16 3.03 6.38
CA ASP A 135 -24.57 2.27 7.48
C ASP A 135 -25.11 0.83 7.47
N GLY A 136 -24.20 -0.15 7.48
CA GLY A 136 -24.51 -1.57 7.34
C GLY A 136 -25.10 -1.98 5.98
N ALA A 137 -25.11 -1.07 4.99
CA ALA A 137 -25.62 -1.39 3.66
C ALA A 137 -24.71 -2.40 2.97
N VAL A 138 -25.34 -3.25 2.16
CA VAL A 138 -24.66 -4.22 1.31
C VAL A 138 -25.08 -3.97 -0.13
N ALA A 139 -24.11 -3.64 -0.97
CA ALA A 139 -24.27 -3.53 -2.41
C ALA A 139 -23.36 -4.56 -3.09
N ILE A 140 -23.97 -5.46 -3.86
CA ILE A 140 -23.25 -6.48 -4.61
C ILE A 140 -23.64 -6.34 -6.09
N GLY A 141 -22.66 -6.09 -6.96
CA GLY A 141 -22.81 -5.74 -8.38
C GLY A 141 -22.50 -4.27 -8.65
N ARG A 142 -21.96 -3.88 -9.82
CA ARG A 142 -22.36 -4.29 -11.18
C ARG A 142 -21.39 -5.22 -11.90
#